data_AF-A0ABD2SUD3-F1
#
_entry.id   AF-A0ABD2SUD3-F1
#
_cell.length_a   1.000
_cell.length_b   1.000
_cell.length_c   1.000
_cell.angle_alpha   90.00
_cell.angle_beta   90.00
_cell.angle_gamma   90.00
#
_symmetry.space_group_name_H-M   'P 1'
#
loop_
_entity.id
_entity.type
_entity.pdbx_description
1 polymer ?
#
loop_
_entity_poly.entity_id
_entity_poly.type
_entity_poly.pdbx_seq_one_letter_code
_entity_poly.pdbx_strand_id
1 'polypeptide(L)'
;MSLNPKLFAHGMPAPFLNELFVFASDGIEFQIDNIPRLGEVQAKGTIYLSNIRMVFVAKNPRDNFIAFDIPLVCNAHPSCFRLPDSVGNILYVSNLSDFLSKLFKLE
;
A
#
# COMPACT_ATOMS: atom_id res chain seq x y z
N MET A 1 -9.45 3.39 -0.27
CA MET A 1 -8.59 2.21 -0.01
C MET A 1 -9.35 0.99 -0.45
N SER A 2 -8.66 0.00 -0.99
CA SER A 2 -9.25 -1.18 -1.59
C SER A 2 -8.31 -2.37 -1.41
N LEU A 3 -8.90 -3.52 -1.06
CA LEU A 3 -8.21 -4.81 -1.01
C LEU A 3 -8.19 -5.41 -2.42
N ASN A 4 -7.03 -5.86 -2.86
CA ASN A 4 -6.76 -6.49 -4.16
C ASN A 4 -7.19 -5.65 -5.37
N PRO A 5 -6.56 -4.46 -5.59
CA PRO A 5 -6.73 -3.74 -6.84
C PRO A 5 -6.32 -4.60 -8.04
N LYS A 6 -6.77 -4.23 -9.25
CA LYS A 6 -6.37 -4.91 -10.48
C LYS A 6 -4.86 -4.83 -10.65
N LEU A 7 -4.24 -5.99 -10.87
CA LEU A 7 -2.83 -6.13 -11.19
C LEU A 7 -2.69 -6.67 -12.61
N PHE A 8 -1.57 -6.36 -13.26
CA PHE A 8 -1.14 -7.10 -14.44
C PHE A 8 -0.69 -8.52 -14.07
N ALA A 9 -0.57 -9.40 -15.05
CA ALA A 9 -0.13 -10.78 -14.85
C ALA A 9 1.25 -10.90 -14.17
N HIS A 10 2.10 -9.87 -14.31
CA HIS A 10 3.43 -9.81 -13.69
C HIS A 10 3.43 -9.16 -12.28
N GLY A 11 2.26 -8.87 -11.71
CA GLY A 11 2.12 -8.36 -10.34
C GLY A 11 2.22 -6.84 -10.18
N MET A 12 2.55 -6.09 -11.22
CA MET A 12 2.50 -4.62 -11.17
C MET A 12 1.04 -4.15 -11.12
N PRO A 13 0.71 -3.10 -10.32
CA PRO A 13 -0.62 -2.53 -10.30
C PRO A 13 -1.03 -1.96 -11.67
N ALA A 14 -2.26 -2.22 -12.09
CA ALA A 14 -2.80 -1.65 -13.30
C ALA A 14 -3.12 -0.16 -13.06
N PRO A 15 -2.57 0.77 -13.88
CA PRO A 15 -2.79 2.20 -13.70
C PRO A 15 -4.22 2.60 -14.10
N PHE A 16 -4.76 3.62 -13.43
CA PHE A 16 -5.91 4.38 -13.92
C PHE A 16 -5.51 5.27 -15.11
N LEU A 17 -6.50 5.83 -15.81
CA LEU A 17 -6.24 6.82 -16.86
C LEU A 17 -5.49 8.02 -16.25
N ASN A 18 -4.34 8.38 -16.85
CA ASN A 18 -3.41 9.42 -16.38
C ASN A 18 -2.73 9.13 -15.02
N GLU A 19 -2.73 7.88 -14.58
CA GLU A 19 -1.90 7.44 -13.46
C GLU A 19 -0.51 7.02 -13.97
N LEU A 20 0.53 7.57 -13.35
CA LEU A 20 1.92 7.24 -13.63
C LEU A 20 2.56 6.70 -12.35
N PHE A 21 3.08 5.48 -12.41
CA PHE A 21 3.94 4.93 -11.36
C PHE A 21 5.34 5.51 -11.51
N VAL A 22 5.78 6.21 -10.47
CA VAL A 22 7.05 6.94 -10.46
C VAL A 22 8.12 6.24 -9.63
N PHE A 23 7.72 5.34 -8.75
CA PHE A 23 8.64 4.66 -7.84
C PHE A 23 8.13 3.27 -7.45
N ALA A 24 9.06 2.33 -7.24
CA ALA A 24 8.79 1.02 -6.68
C ALA A 24 9.95 0.59 -5.77
N SER A 25 9.64 -0.02 -4.62
CA SER A 25 10.64 -0.61 -3.73
C SER A 25 10.20 -2.00 -3.32
N ASP A 26 11.08 -2.97 -3.53
CA ASP A 26 10.90 -4.34 -3.04
C ASP A 26 11.38 -4.48 -1.59
N GLY A 27 10.92 -5.55 -0.93
CA GLY A 27 11.38 -5.95 0.40
C GLY A 27 10.73 -5.18 1.56
N ILE A 28 9.66 -4.45 1.30
CA ILE A 28 8.91 -3.69 2.30
C ILE A 28 8.10 -4.65 3.18
N GLU A 29 8.18 -4.46 4.50
CA GLU A 29 7.27 -5.14 5.43
C GLU A 29 6.07 -4.24 5.66
N PHE A 30 4.91 -4.87 5.55
CA PHE A 30 3.62 -4.23 5.56
C PHE A 30 2.78 -4.91 6.62
N GLN A 31 2.33 -4.14 7.59
CA GLN A 31 1.41 -4.57 8.61
C GLN A 31 0.18 -3.68 8.58
N ILE A 32 -0.97 -4.34 8.53
CA ILE A 32 -2.27 -3.69 8.57
C ILE A 32 -3.18 -4.46 9.50
N ASP A 33 -3.73 -3.74 10.46
CA ASP A 33 -4.67 -4.29 11.41
C ASP A 33 -6.11 -4.10 10.93
N ASN A 34 -7.00 -4.95 11.44
CA ASN A 34 -8.46 -4.84 11.30
C ASN A 34 -8.98 -4.79 9.86
N ILE A 35 -8.38 -5.53 8.93
CA ILE A 35 -9.03 -5.77 7.63
C ILE A 35 -10.28 -6.63 7.86
N PRO A 36 -11.48 -6.18 7.42
CA PRO A 36 -12.70 -6.99 7.52
C PRO A 36 -12.50 -8.37 6.90
N ARG A 37 -12.76 -9.44 7.67
CA ARG A 37 -12.61 -10.87 7.32
C ARG A 37 -11.18 -11.42 7.25
N LEU A 38 -10.16 -10.57 7.35
CA LEU A 38 -8.74 -10.96 7.27
C LEU A 38 -8.01 -10.76 8.61
N GLY A 39 -8.53 -9.89 9.48
CA GLY A 39 -7.91 -9.58 10.76
C GLY A 39 -6.64 -8.77 10.58
N GLU A 40 -5.61 -9.12 11.35
CA GLU A 40 -4.26 -8.58 11.21
C GLU A 40 -3.53 -9.29 10.07
N VAL A 41 -2.94 -8.51 9.17
CA VAL A 41 -2.14 -9.00 8.07
C VAL A 41 -0.74 -8.44 8.18
N GLN A 42 0.24 -9.33 8.26
CA GLN A 42 1.65 -9.02 8.12
C GLN A 42 2.21 -9.70 6.87
N ALA A 43 2.74 -8.90 5.94
CA ALA A 43 3.23 -9.37 4.66
C ALA A 43 4.52 -8.65 4.26
N LYS A 44 5.35 -9.32 3.44
CA LYS A 44 6.51 -8.72 2.78
C LYS A 44 6.27 -8.63 1.28
N GLY A 45 6.66 -7.53 0.66
CA GLY A 45 6.32 -7.28 -0.73
C GLY A 45 6.94 -6.04 -1.33
N THR A 46 6.37 -5.62 -2.46
CA THR A 46 6.78 -4.45 -3.20
C THR A 46 5.75 -3.34 -2.99
N ILE A 47 6.20 -2.13 -2.66
CA ILE A 47 5.35 -0.94 -2.65
C ILE A 47 5.58 -0.16 -3.94
N TYR A 48 4.50 0.23 -4.59
CA TYR A 48 4.47 1.08 -5.78
C TYR A 48 3.88 2.43 -5.40
N LEU A 49 4.46 3.50 -5.90
CA LEU A 49 3.94 4.86 -5.73
C LEU A 49 3.64 5.47 -7.10
N SER A 50 2.43 5.97 -7.24
CA SER A 50 2.00 6.78 -8.36
C SER A 50 1.76 8.23 -7.95
N ASN A 51 1.42 9.07 -8.92
CA ASN A 51 0.96 10.43 -8.70
C ASN A 51 -0.36 10.55 -7.91
N ILE A 52 -1.10 9.45 -7.67
CA ILE A 52 -2.41 9.50 -6.99
C ILE A 52 -2.59 8.48 -5.84
N ARG A 53 -1.79 7.41 -5.78
CA ARG A 53 -1.87 6.40 -4.70
C ARG A 53 -0.56 5.65 -4.49
N MET A 54 -0.47 4.98 -3.36
CA MET A 54 0.47 3.90 -3.12
C MET A 54 -0.26 2.57 -3.21
N VAL A 55 0.42 1.55 -3.72
CA VAL A 55 -0.11 0.18 -3.78
C VAL A 55 0.94 -0.77 -3.24
N PHE A 56 0.62 -1.51 -2.18
CA PHE A 56 1.44 -2.61 -1.71
C PHE A 56 1.02 -3.90 -2.41
N VAL A 57 1.99 -4.69 -2.88
CA VAL A 57 1.76 -6.00 -3.49
C VAL A 57 2.56 -7.04 -2.72
N ALA A 58 1.88 -8.02 -2.14
CA ALA A 58 2.49 -9.09 -1.35
C ALA A 58 3.29 -10.04 -2.26
N LYS A 59 4.52 -10.34 -1.86
CA LYS A 59 5.38 -11.31 -2.58
C LYS A 59 4.84 -12.74 -2.45
N ASN A 60 4.32 -13.07 -1.27
CA ASN A 60 3.67 -14.34 -0.98
C ASN A 60 2.26 -14.05 -0.47
N PRO A 61 1.24 -14.03 -1.36
CA PRO A 61 -0.14 -13.79 -0.95
C PRO A 61 -0.61 -14.83 0.08
N ARG A 62 -1.35 -14.40 1.09
CA ARG A 62 -1.96 -15.27 2.12
C ARG A 62 -3.41 -14.87 2.35
N ASP A 63 -4.29 -15.84 2.55
CA ASP A 63 -5.68 -15.63 2.99
C ASP A 63 -6.48 -14.63 2.13
N ASN A 64 -6.23 -14.62 0.82
CA ASN A 64 -6.76 -13.64 -0.16
C ASN A 64 -6.20 -12.22 -0.06
N PHE A 65 -5.15 -11.97 0.71
CA PHE A 65 -4.41 -10.71 0.67
C PHE A 65 -3.31 -10.79 -0.41
N ILE A 66 -3.56 -10.16 -1.55
CA ILE A 66 -2.64 -10.07 -2.69
C ILE A 66 -2.03 -8.68 -2.76
N ALA A 67 -2.85 -7.64 -2.67
CA ALA A 67 -2.41 -6.26 -2.75
C ALA A 67 -3.33 -5.31 -1.98
N PHE A 68 -2.85 -4.13 -1.64
CA PHE A 68 -3.61 -3.12 -0.91
C PHE A 68 -3.39 -1.72 -1.49
N ASP A 69 -4.48 -1.03 -1.78
CA ASP A 69 -4.52 0.32 -2.35
C ASP A 69 -4.66 1.40 -1.27
N ILE A 70 -3.77 2.39 -1.30
CA ILE A 70 -3.70 3.52 -0.36
C ILE A 70 -3.69 4.83 -1.14
N PRO A 71 -4.83 5.55 -1.25
CA PRO A 71 -4.88 6.85 -1.93
C PRO A 71 -3.94 7.88 -1.29
N LEU A 72 -3.23 8.71 -2.07
CA LEU A 72 -2.30 9.71 -1.51
C LEU A 72 -3.00 10.78 -0.67
N VAL A 73 -4.25 11.11 -0.99
CA VAL A 73 -5.07 12.03 -0.19
C VAL A 73 -5.23 11.51 1.25
N CYS A 74 -5.12 10.19 1.47
CA CYS A 74 -5.16 9.60 2.80
C CYS A 74 -3.90 9.88 3.64
N ASN A 75 -2.75 10.18 3.03
CA ASN A 75 -1.52 10.42 3.78
C ASN A 75 -1.50 11.79 4.49
N ALA A 76 -2.38 12.72 4.09
CA ALA A 76 -2.42 14.08 4.64
C ALA A 76 -3.29 14.22 5.89
N HIS A 77 -4.13 13.23 6.20
CA HIS A 77 -5.08 13.32 7.31
C HIS A 77 -5.03 12.06 8.20
N PRO A 78 -4.79 12.21 9.54
CA PRO A 78 -4.69 11.08 10.46
C PRO A 78 -5.91 10.17 10.47
N SER A 79 -7.09 10.71 10.15
CA SER A 79 -8.33 9.94 10.10
C SER A 79 -8.33 8.93 8.96
N CYS A 80 -7.54 9.10 7.91
CA CYS A 80 -7.55 8.19 6.77
C CYS A 80 -6.80 6.89 7.06
N PHE A 81 -5.91 6.85 8.05
CA PHE A 81 -5.41 5.59 8.58
C PHE A 81 -6.52 4.77 9.24
N ARG A 82 -7.66 5.38 9.61
CA ARG A 82 -8.84 4.70 10.15
C ARG A 82 -9.93 4.65 9.06
N LEU A 83 -10.21 3.47 8.49
CA LEU A 83 -11.34 3.36 7.56
C LEU A 83 -12.65 3.68 8.28
N PRO A 84 -13.63 4.34 7.61
CA PRO A 84 -14.82 4.91 8.25
C PRO A 84 -15.71 3.88 8.96
N ASP A 85 -15.58 2.58 8.64
CA ASP A 85 -16.41 1.50 9.17
C ASP A 85 -15.61 0.48 10.01
N SER A 86 -14.37 0.80 10.41
CA SER A 86 -13.48 -0.15 11.09
C SER A 86 -12.79 0.53 12.27
N VAL A 87 -13.06 0.02 13.47
CA VAL A 87 -12.42 0.48 14.72
C VAL A 87 -10.93 0.15 14.63
N GLY A 88 -10.13 1.15 14.23
CA GLY A 88 -8.67 1.13 14.33
C GLY A 88 -7.98 0.30 13.27
N ASN A 89 -7.74 0.87 12.09
CA ASN A 89 -6.67 0.38 11.24
C ASN A 89 -5.44 1.23 11.58
N ILE A 90 -4.30 0.60 11.86
CA ILE A 90 -3.02 1.29 11.91
C ILE A 90 -2.16 0.61 10.85
N LEU A 91 -1.66 1.43 9.94
CA LEU A 91 -0.93 0.97 8.77
C LEU A 91 0.54 1.20 9.09
N TYR A 92 1.22 0.14 9.49
CA TYR A 92 2.64 0.17 9.80
C TYR A 92 3.40 -0.31 8.57
N VAL A 93 4.08 0.62 7.92
CA VAL A 93 5.06 0.31 6.89
C VAL A 93 6.43 0.47 7.55
N SER A 94 7.11 -0.64 7.82
CA SER A 94 8.48 -0.56 8.33
C SER A 94 9.35 0.07 7.23
N ASN A 95 10.31 0.92 7.62
CA ASN A 95 11.11 1.74 6.70
C ASN A 95 10.35 2.81 5.90
N LEU A 96 9.17 3.30 6.35
CA LEU A 96 8.52 4.45 5.71
C LEU A 96 9.43 5.68 5.69
N SER A 97 10.23 5.93 6.73
CA SER A 97 11.20 7.03 6.74
C SER A 97 12.30 6.85 5.69
N ASP A 98 12.80 5.63 5.48
CA ASP A 98 13.80 5.32 4.46
C ASP A 98 13.21 5.43 3.05
N PHE A 99 11.97 4.96 2.87
CA PHE A 99 11.15 5.11 1.66
C PHE A 99 10.91 6.59 1.32
N LEU A 100 10.45 7.38 2.29
CA LEU A 100 10.26 8.82 2.11
C LEU A 100 11.60 9.52 1.87
N SER A 101 12.68 9.10 2.53
CA SER A 101 14.00 9.69 2.31
C SER A 101 14.52 9.42 0.90
N LYS A 102 14.28 8.23 0.33
CA LYS A 102 14.58 7.91 -1.08
C LYS A 102 13.69 8.69 -2.05
N LEU A 103 12.43 8.95 -1.68
CA LEU A 103 11.49 9.71 -2.51
C LEU A 103 11.80 11.22 -2.52
N PHE A 104 12.21 11.78 -1.39
CA PHE A 104 12.52 13.21 -1.24
C PHE A 104 13.99 13.55 -1.50
N LYS A 105 14.89 12.57 -1.50
CA LYS A 105 16.25 12.72 -2.06
C LYS A 105 16.21 12.45 -3.56
N LEU A 106 15.61 13.37 -4.29
CA LEU A 106 15.96 13.62 -5.68
C LEU A 106 17.36 14.26 -5.65
N GLU A 107 18.41 13.47 -5.90
CA GLU A 107 19.71 13.97 -6.38
C GLU A 107 19.67 14.11 -7.91
#